data_AF-A0A1S9DPL3-F1
#
_entry.id   AF-A0A1S9DPL3-F1
#
_cell.length_a   1.000
_cell.length_b   1.000
_cell.length_c   1.000
_cell.angle_alpha   90.00
_cell.angle_beta   90.00
_cell.angle_gamma   90.00
#
_symmetry.space_group_name_H-M   'P 1'
#
loop_
_entity.id
_entity.type
_entity.pdbx_description
1 polymer ?
#
loop_
_entity_poly.entity_id
_entity_poly.type
_entity_poly.pdbx_seq_one_letter_code
_entity_poly.pdbx_strand_id
1 'polypeptide(L)'
;MQQNQPQRSATSAQTIEPLNVESTPPDTEPNYPTGTKFWFTVIALCVILILGGLDANIVATAVPSITNHFHTLADVGWYSSAFRLCTCAFQFGFAKLYTLFSIKIVFMTSNVIFLVGSVLCATAASSTMFIVGRAVTGLGFAVFAGLMACVESLAIIAAPIVGGALTQSLGWRWINLPIGTVSLAVMFFLFSDPRSRQEDDLTLTQKIRELDLVSNCLFIPSLTALFIALSWAGTKYPWSDGKVIGLFAVFAVLLTVFLLNQYRRGDSAALPFRIIKSRNVIAGFIFTTCTNSMTNVLEWYLPTYYQVVRSRSPSESGYLMIPILAGMMLGLLIQGIGTTTFGYYAPFMIFGSVCMPIAAGLMTTYNPHTSLAQIIFYSGLAGFGGGIGFQGPQAAIQTTLSSADLNLGIGVILFGQSMGPAVFIAIAQVIFTNQLSSTLEDVVPGLTPAYIAERGLGDIKNMVPMPRWDEVSRSIDRSLTHTWYLSVALGCTTIVGSLLIEWRSVKQKQS
;
A
#
# COMPACT_ATOMS: atom_id res chain seq x y z
N MET A 1 24.84 -86.66 -7.00
CA MET A 1 23.52 -86.19 -6.51
C MET A 1 23.69 -84.77 -6.00
N GLN A 2 22.67 -83.93 -6.19
CA GLN A 2 22.52 -82.51 -5.80
C GLN A 2 23.23 -81.47 -6.67
N GLN A 3 22.71 -80.28 -6.94
CA GLN A 3 21.36 -79.76 -7.26
C GLN A 3 21.62 -78.28 -7.68
N ASN A 4 20.92 -77.79 -8.70
CA ASN A 4 20.96 -76.39 -9.16
C ASN A 4 20.44 -75.40 -8.10
N GLN A 5 21.12 -74.25 -7.91
CA GLN A 5 20.48 -72.94 -7.62
C GLN A 5 21.29 -71.77 -8.22
N PRO A 6 20.66 -70.67 -8.66
CA PRO A 6 21.28 -69.65 -9.51
C PRO A 6 21.92 -68.49 -8.70
N GLN A 7 23.11 -68.06 -9.12
CA GLN A 7 23.76 -66.84 -8.62
C GLN A 7 23.01 -65.58 -9.13
N ARG A 8 22.48 -64.78 -8.20
CA ARG A 8 22.10 -63.38 -8.45
C ARG A 8 23.38 -62.57 -8.70
N SER A 9 23.49 -61.95 -9.87
CA SER A 9 24.51 -60.95 -10.17
C SER A 9 24.35 -59.73 -9.26
N ALA A 10 25.29 -59.51 -8.36
CA ALA A 10 25.43 -58.26 -7.63
C ALA A 10 25.91 -57.17 -8.62
N THR A 11 25.05 -56.20 -8.92
CA THR A 11 25.43 -54.98 -9.61
C THR A 11 26.43 -54.23 -8.74
N SER A 12 27.66 -54.11 -9.21
CA SER A 12 28.71 -53.31 -8.61
C SER A 12 28.21 -51.89 -8.34
N ALA A 13 28.27 -51.47 -7.07
CA ALA A 13 28.03 -50.09 -6.68
C ALA A 13 29.01 -49.18 -7.42
N GLN A 14 28.51 -48.36 -8.33
CA GLN A 14 29.27 -47.23 -8.87
C GLN A 14 29.46 -46.24 -7.72
N THR A 15 30.69 -46.15 -7.22
CA THR A 15 31.14 -45.11 -6.32
C THR A 15 30.89 -43.77 -7.01
N ILE A 16 29.91 -43.02 -6.53
CA ILE A 16 29.64 -41.65 -6.99
C ILE A 16 30.85 -40.83 -6.58
N GLU A 17 31.68 -40.42 -7.55
CA GLU A 17 32.69 -39.39 -7.32
C GLU A 17 31.97 -38.14 -6.79
N PRO A 18 32.41 -37.57 -5.66
CA PRO A 18 31.82 -36.33 -5.18
C PRO A 18 32.02 -35.27 -6.26
N LEU A 19 30.91 -34.67 -6.71
CA LEU A 19 30.92 -33.48 -7.55
C LEU A 19 31.89 -32.47 -6.94
N ASN A 20 33.03 -32.28 -7.59
CA ASN A 20 33.98 -31.25 -7.24
C ASN A 20 33.31 -29.92 -7.57
N VAL A 21 32.57 -29.39 -6.59
CA VAL A 21 32.05 -28.02 -6.62
C VAL A 21 33.29 -27.16 -6.59
N GLU A 22 33.71 -26.72 -7.78
CA GLU A 22 34.72 -25.69 -7.94
C GLU A 22 34.27 -24.51 -7.09
N SER A 23 34.94 -24.35 -5.94
CA SER A 23 34.65 -23.30 -4.98
C SER A 23 34.74 -21.98 -5.73
N THR A 24 33.62 -21.27 -5.84
CA THR A 24 33.60 -19.86 -6.24
C THR A 24 34.76 -19.13 -5.56
N PRO A 25 35.58 -18.35 -6.29
CA PRO A 25 36.76 -17.71 -5.71
C PRO A 25 36.37 -16.86 -4.48
N PRO A 26 37.26 -16.74 -3.47
CA PRO A 26 36.92 -16.18 -2.16
C PRO A 26 36.55 -14.68 -2.13
N ASP A 27 36.52 -13.99 -3.27
CA ASP A 27 36.40 -12.52 -3.36
C ASP A 27 34.98 -12.03 -3.75
N THR A 28 33.96 -12.89 -3.72
CA THR A 28 32.57 -12.53 -4.06
C THR A 28 31.69 -12.18 -2.85
N GLU A 29 32.22 -11.54 -1.82
CA GLU A 29 31.36 -10.85 -0.84
C GLU A 29 31.08 -9.42 -1.33
N PRO A 30 29.80 -9.01 -1.46
CA PRO A 30 29.48 -7.61 -1.70
C PRO A 30 30.15 -6.77 -0.61
N ASN A 31 30.94 -5.78 -1.01
CA ASN A 31 31.64 -4.90 -0.07
C ASN A 31 30.62 -3.96 0.58
N TYR A 32 29.91 -4.47 1.59
CA TYR A 32 28.95 -3.69 2.35
C TYR A 32 29.70 -2.61 3.13
N PRO A 33 29.19 -1.36 3.17
CA PRO A 33 29.81 -0.33 3.98
C PRO A 33 29.80 -0.80 5.44
N THR A 34 30.97 -0.80 6.09
CA THR A 34 31.13 -1.15 7.52
C THR A 34 31.47 0.11 8.34
N GLY A 35 31.25 0.06 9.66
CA GLY A 35 31.59 1.16 10.57
C GLY A 35 30.62 2.35 10.52
N THR A 36 31.15 3.57 10.55
CA THR A 36 30.34 4.80 10.59
C THR A 36 29.55 5.04 9.31
N LYS A 37 30.11 4.70 8.15
CA LYS A 37 29.43 4.81 6.83
C LYS A 37 28.19 3.91 6.74
N PHE A 38 28.22 2.74 7.39
CA PHE A 38 27.05 1.86 7.52
C PHE A 38 25.90 2.56 8.22
N TRP A 39 26.16 3.06 9.44
CA TRP A 39 25.15 3.71 10.26
C TRP A 39 24.58 4.97 9.60
N PHE A 40 25.43 5.77 8.94
CA PHE A 40 24.94 6.90 8.15
C PHE A 40 24.04 6.47 6.98
N THR A 41 24.36 5.37 6.30
CA THR A 41 23.53 4.82 5.23
C THR A 41 22.19 4.31 5.76
N VAL A 42 22.20 3.61 6.90
CA VAL A 42 20.98 3.16 7.58
C VAL A 42 20.12 4.34 7.99
N ILE A 43 20.70 5.37 8.63
CA ILE A 43 19.97 6.58 9.02
C ILE A 43 19.38 7.29 7.79
N ALA A 44 20.14 7.39 6.70
CA ALA A 44 19.66 7.99 5.45
C ALA A 44 18.44 7.25 4.89
N LEU A 45 18.52 5.92 4.80
CA LEU A 45 17.40 5.08 4.38
C LEU A 45 16.21 5.20 5.31
N CYS A 46 16.44 5.20 6.62
CA CYS A 46 15.42 5.39 7.63
C CYS A 46 14.68 6.72 7.45
N VAL A 47 15.43 7.81 7.25
CA VAL A 47 14.85 9.13 6.98
C VAL A 47 13.99 9.05 5.72
N ILE A 48 14.51 8.56 4.59
CA ILE A 48 13.75 8.50 3.33
C ILE A 48 12.44 7.70 3.47
N LEU A 49 12.49 6.53 4.13
CA LEU A 49 11.31 5.72 4.40
C LEU A 49 10.30 6.46 5.29
N ILE A 50 10.79 7.17 6.30
CA ILE A 50 9.93 8.00 7.15
C ILE A 50 9.27 9.10 6.32
N LEU A 51 10.02 9.76 5.45
CA LEU A 51 9.50 10.87 4.65
C LEU A 51 8.47 10.40 3.62
N GLY A 52 8.72 9.27 2.96
CA GLY A 52 7.77 8.70 2.02
C GLY A 52 6.50 8.20 2.70
N GLY A 53 6.64 7.54 3.87
CA GLY A 53 5.49 7.16 4.70
C GLY A 53 4.71 8.37 5.20
N LEU A 54 5.39 9.48 5.50
CA LEU A 54 4.75 10.73 5.90
C LEU A 54 3.93 11.33 4.77
N ASP A 55 4.49 11.47 3.56
CA ASP A 55 3.76 11.98 2.38
C ASP A 55 2.54 11.11 2.02
N ALA A 56 2.66 9.78 2.14
CA ALA A 56 1.55 8.88 1.83
C ALA A 56 0.34 9.08 2.75
N ASN A 57 0.58 9.43 4.03
CA ASN A 57 -0.45 9.47 5.06
C ASN A 57 -0.92 10.90 5.43
N ILE A 58 -0.11 11.92 5.15
CA ILE A 58 -0.43 13.31 5.49
C ILE A 58 -1.63 13.86 4.73
N VAL A 59 -1.86 13.34 3.52
CA VAL A 59 -2.95 13.82 2.66
C VAL A 59 -4.31 13.54 3.29
N ALA A 60 -4.47 12.41 4.01
CA ALA A 60 -5.73 12.03 4.63
C ALA A 60 -6.27 13.09 5.61
N THR A 61 -5.40 13.72 6.41
CA THR A 61 -5.81 14.79 7.34
C THR A 61 -6.05 16.13 6.63
N ALA A 62 -5.38 16.35 5.50
CA ALA A 62 -5.55 17.54 4.66
C ALA A 62 -6.72 17.44 3.67
N VAL A 63 -7.32 16.25 3.47
CA VAL A 63 -8.44 16.04 2.52
C VAL A 63 -9.54 17.09 2.67
N PRO A 64 -10.07 17.38 3.87
CA PRO A 64 -11.14 18.37 4.00
C PRO A 64 -10.69 19.78 3.57
N SER A 65 -9.46 20.17 3.91
CA SER A 65 -8.90 21.47 3.51
C SER A 65 -8.64 21.56 2.00
N ILE A 66 -8.14 20.50 1.37
CA ILE A 66 -7.90 20.42 -0.08
C ILE A 66 -9.22 20.46 -0.84
N THR A 67 -10.21 19.69 -0.37
CA THR A 67 -11.58 19.65 -0.92
C THR A 67 -12.23 21.02 -0.90
N ASN A 68 -12.06 21.77 0.19
CA ASN A 68 -12.59 23.13 0.30
C ASN A 68 -11.87 24.13 -0.61
N HIS A 69 -10.56 23.94 -0.83
CA HIS A 69 -9.80 24.84 -1.70
C HIS A 69 -10.12 24.63 -3.18
N PHE A 70 -10.25 23.38 -3.62
CA PHE A 70 -10.56 23.05 -5.02
C PHE A 70 -12.04 22.93 -5.32
N HIS A 71 -12.90 23.05 -4.30
CA HIS A 71 -14.36 22.89 -4.40
C HIS A 71 -14.75 21.57 -5.11
N THR A 72 -14.14 20.44 -4.75
CA THR A 72 -14.45 19.16 -5.41
C THR A 72 -14.36 17.97 -4.47
N LEU A 73 -15.46 17.23 -4.35
CA LEU A 73 -15.57 15.97 -3.62
C LEU A 73 -15.39 14.75 -4.52
N ALA A 74 -15.66 14.89 -5.82
CA ALA A 74 -15.51 13.81 -6.80
C ALA A 74 -14.04 13.39 -6.99
N ASP A 75 -13.10 14.26 -6.64
CA ASP A 75 -11.68 13.99 -6.79
C ASP A 75 -11.01 13.44 -5.52
N VAL A 76 -11.74 13.39 -4.39
CA VAL A 76 -11.16 13.01 -3.10
C VAL A 76 -10.52 11.63 -3.12
N GLY A 77 -11.19 10.62 -3.68
CA GLY A 77 -10.60 9.28 -3.73
C GLY A 77 -9.41 9.21 -4.69
N TRP A 78 -9.30 10.09 -5.70
CA TRP A 78 -8.14 10.16 -6.58
C TRP A 78 -6.87 10.63 -5.86
N TYR A 79 -6.98 11.46 -4.83
CA TYR A 79 -5.82 11.97 -4.10
C TYR A 79 -5.00 10.86 -3.41
N SER A 80 -5.66 9.79 -2.95
CA SER A 80 -4.99 8.57 -2.45
C SER A 80 -4.72 7.57 -3.57
N SER A 81 -5.74 7.32 -4.39
CA SER A 81 -5.71 6.21 -5.36
C SER A 81 -4.67 6.43 -6.45
N ALA A 82 -4.44 7.67 -6.92
CA ALA A 82 -3.45 7.97 -7.95
C ALA A 82 -2.02 7.67 -7.48
N PHE A 83 -1.67 8.05 -6.25
CA PHE A 83 -0.38 7.74 -5.65
C PHE A 83 -0.18 6.22 -5.60
N ARG A 84 -1.15 5.50 -5.01
CA ARG A 84 -1.05 4.06 -4.79
C ARG A 84 -1.08 3.25 -6.09
N LEU A 85 -1.84 3.71 -7.07
CA LEU A 85 -1.86 3.17 -8.43
C LEU A 85 -0.48 3.25 -9.07
N CYS A 86 0.15 4.42 -9.06
CA CYS A 86 1.50 4.55 -9.62
C CYS A 86 2.52 3.74 -8.83
N THR A 87 2.41 3.68 -7.51
CA THR A 87 3.25 2.82 -6.67
C THR A 87 3.13 1.36 -7.10
N CYS A 88 1.92 0.80 -7.20
CA CYS A 88 1.74 -0.62 -7.51
C CYS A 88 2.07 -0.95 -8.97
N ALA A 89 1.74 -0.07 -9.92
CA ALA A 89 1.91 -0.31 -11.35
C ALA A 89 3.39 -0.35 -11.76
N PHE A 90 4.23 0.48 -11.11
CA PHE A 90 5.66 0.57 -11.42
C PHE A 90 6.55 -0.28 -10.50
N GLN A 91 5.98 -0.87 -9.43
CA GLN A 91 6.74 -1.63 -8.45
C GLN A 91 7.57 -2.77 -9.07
N PHE A 92 6.97 -3.56 -9.97
CA PHE A 92 7.67 -4.66 -10.64
C PHE A 92 8.73 -4.15 -11.63
N GLY A 93 8.47 -3.02 -12.29
CA GLY A 93 9.43 -2.37 -13.17
C GLY A 93 10.67 -1.93 -12.42
N PHE A 94 10.49 -1.29 -11.26
CA PHE A 94 11.60 -0.87 -10.40
C PHE A 94 12.31 -2.02 -9.72
N ALA A 95 11.60 -3.08 -9.32
CA ALA A 95 12.21 -4.29 -8.79
C ALA A 95 13.23 -4.89 -9.78
N LYS A 96 12.95 -4.82 -11.09
CA LYS A 96 13.86 -5.27 -12.13
C LYS A 96 14.95 -4.24 -12.47
N LEU A 97 14.70 -2.95 -12.30
CA LEU A 97 15.73 -1.92 -12.44
C LEU A 97 16.86 -2.10 -11.41
N TYR A 98 16.52 -2.49 -10.18
CA TYR A 98 17.51 -2.77 -9.13
C TYR A 98 18.45 -3.94 -9.44
N THR A 99 18.05 -4.88 -10.31
CA THR A 99 18.92 -6.00 -10.71
C THR A 99 19.81 -5.66 -11.91
N LEU A 100 19.53 -4.55 -12.61
CA LEU A 100 20.19 -4.19 -13.88
C LEU A 100 21.05 -2.93 -13.79
N PHE A 101 20.75 -2.05 -12.84
CA PHE A 101 21.41 -0.76 -12.64
C PHE A 101 21.79 -0.58 -11.17
N SER A 102 22.83 0.23 -10.92
CA SER A 102 23.26 0.57 -9.57
C SER A 102 22.09 1.04 -8.72
N ILE A 103 21.96 0.41 -7.55
CA ILE A 103 20.98 0.72 -6.50
C ILE A 103 20.98 2.22 -6.20
N LYS A 104 22.16 2.86 -6.16
CA LYS A 104 22.30 4.29 -5.89
C LYS A 104 21.62 5.14 -6.98
N ILE A 105 21.84 4.83 -8.26
CA ILE A 105 21.27 5.61 -9.37
C ILE A 105 19.75 5.42 -9.44
N VAL A 106 19.27 4.17 -9.32
CA VAL A 106 17.83 3.87 -9.34
C VAL A 106 17.12 4.58 -8.19
N PHE A 107 17.70 4.53 -6.99
CA PHE A 107 17.11 5.17 -5.82
C PHE A 107 17.19 6.71 -5.90
N MET A 108 18.30 7.30 -6.36
CA MET A 108 18.41 8.76 -6.54
C MET A 108 17.43 9.29 -7.58
N THR A 109 17.31 8.62 -8.73
CA THR A 109 16.35 9.01 -9.78
C THR A 109 14.92 8.94 -9.26
N SER A 110 14.58 7.89 -8.50
CA SER A 110 13.27 7.78 -7.87
C SER A 110 12.98 8.87 -6.86
N ASN A 111 13.97 9.25 -6.04
CA ASN A 111 13.80 10.35 -5.09
C ASN A 111 13.59 11.68 -5.81
N VAL A 112 14.32 11.94 -6.91
CA VAL A 112 14.08 13.14 -7.74
C VAL A 112 12.66 13.14 -8.30
N ILE A 113 12.17 12.01 -8.83
CA ILE A 113 10.80 11.88 -9.33
C ILE A 113 9.79 12.15 -8.20
N PHE A 114 10.00 11.57 -7.02
CA PHE A 114 9.17 11.79 -5.84
C PHE A 114 9.05 13.29 -5.51
N LEU A 115 10.18 14.00 -5.50
CA LEU A 115 10.22 15.44 -5.21
C LEU A 115 9.56 16.31 -6.27
N VAL A 116 9.75 15.98 -7.55
CA VAL A 116 9.05 16.68 -8.63
C VAL A 116 7.54 16.52 -8.45
N GLY A 117 7.06 15.32 -8.11
CA GLY A 117 5.65 15.09 -7.78
C GLY A 117 5.18 15.91 -6.56
N SER A 118 5.97 15.97 -5.50
CA SER A 118 5.65 16.77 -4.31
C SER A 118 5.62 18.28 -4.60
N VAL A 119 6.50 18.79 -5.47
CA VAL A 119 6.49 20.19 -5.93
C VAL A 119 5.24 20.47 -6.77
N LEU A 120 4.84 19.54 -7.64
CA LEU A 120 3.59 19.66 -8.41
C LEU A 120 2.37 19.70 -7.49
N CYS A 121 2.34 18.88 -6.43
CA CYS A 121 1.30 18.93 -5.41
C CYS A 121 1.28 20.27 -4.67
N ALA A 122 2.45 20.77 -4.26
CA ALA A 122 2.61 22.03 -3.54
C ALA A 122 2.15 23.25 -4.35
N THR A 123 2.42 23.24 -5.66
CA THR A 123 2.11 24.33 -6.60
C THR A 123 0.79 24.12 -7.34
N ALA A 124 0.00 23.11 -6.96
CA ALA A 124 -1.22 22.76 -7.67
C ALA A 124 -2.22 23.93 -7.70
N ALA A 125 -2.53 24.37 -8.92
CA ALA A 125 -3.56 25.39 -9.21
C ALA A 125 -4.95 24.77 -9.43
N SER A 126 -5.02 23.45 -9.63
CA SER A 126 -6.27 22.71 -9.82
C SER A 126 -6.20 21.32 -9.18
N SER A 127 -7.37 20.74 -8.89
CA SER A 127 -7.49 19.37 -8.38
C SER A 127 -6.80 18.35 -9.31
N THR A 128 -6.99 18.48 -10.63
CA THR A 128 -6.34 17.59 -11.60
C THR A 128 -4.81 17.69 -11.56
N MET A 129 -4.26 18.90 -11.42
CA MET A 129 -2.81 19.09 -11.26
C MET A 129 -2.31 18.42 -9.97
N PHE A 130 -3.08 18.50 -8.89
CA PHE A 130 -2.76 17.81 -7.63
C PHE A 130 -2.77 16.28 -7.82
N ILE A 131 -3.79 15.71 -8.48
CA ILE A 131 -3.86 14.27 -8.80
C ILE A 131 -2.65 13.82 -9.63
N VAL A 132 -2.27 14.58 -10.65
CA VAL A 132 -1.09 14.29 -11.47
C VAL A 132 0.19 14.35 -10.62
N GLY A 133 0.31 15.36 -9.74
CA GLY A 133 1.40 15.43 -8.77
C GLY A 133 1.48 14.18 -7.89
N ARG A 134 0.34 13.72 -7.35
CA ARG A 134 0.24 12.49 -6.55
C ARG A 134 0.66 11.25 -7.32
N ALA A 135 0.29 11.14 -8.59
CA ALA A 135 0.72 10.06 -9.48
C ALA A 135 2.25 10.05 -9.67
N VAL A 136 2.86 11.22 -9.92
CA VAL A 136 4.32 11.36 -10.05
C VAL A 136 5.03 11.04 -8.73
N THR A 137 4.51 11.49 -7.58
CA THR A 137 5.05 11.14 -6.26
C THR A 137 4.97 9.63 -6.02
N GLY A 138 3.84 9.00 -6.35
CA GLY A 138 3.64 7.56 -6.22
C GLY A 138 4.58 6.72 -7.08
N LEU A 139 4.91 7.19 -8.28
CA LEU A 139 5.93 6.60 -9.16
C LEU A 139 7.30 6.59 -8.47
N GLY A 140 7.71 7.71 -7.87
CA GLY A 140 8.95 7.80 -7.10
C GLY A 140 8.94 6.96 -5.81
N PHE A 141 7.76 6.74 -5.22
CA PHE A 141 7.61 5.94 -4.01
C PHE A 141 7.66 4.41 -4.25
N ALA A 142 7.37 3.95 -5.48
CA ALA A 142 7.41 2.53 -5.86
C ALA A 142 8.75 1.83 -5.52
N VAL A 143 9.83 2.60 -5.51
CA VAL A 143 11.21 2.17 -5.22
C VAL A 143 11.48 1.98 -3.72
N PHE A 144 10.74 2.69 -2.86
CA PHE A 144 10.92 2.70 -1.41
C PHE A 144 10.13 1.59 -0.69
N ALA A 145 8.99 1.17 -1.25
CA ALA A 145 8.08 0.20 -0.63
C ALA A 145 8.70 -1.18 -0.34
N GLY A 146 9.84 -1.52 -0.97
CA GLY A 146 10.57 -2.77 -0.71
C GLY A 146 11.52 -2.74 0.48
N LEU A 147 11.78 -1.57 1.09
CA LEU A 147 12.81 -1.40 2.11
C LEU A 147 12.20 -1.22 3.52
N MET A 148 12.54 -2.14 4.43
CA MET A 148 12.40 -2.06 5.90
C MET A 148 11.08 -1.46 6.46
N ALA A 149 10.05 -2.30 6.58
CA ALA A 149 8.74 -1.98 7.17
C ALA A 149 8.76 -1.45 8.63
N CYS A 150 9.80 -1.75 9.41
CA CYS A 150 9.89 -1.29 10.82
C CYS A 150 10.09 0.23 10.95
N VAL A 151 10.78 0.84 9.98
CA VAL A 151 11.10 2.28 10.05
C VAL A 151 9.93 3.15 9.56
N GLU A 152 9.18 2.63 8.59
CA GLU A 152 7.94 3.25 8.10
C GLU A 152 6.90 3.44 9.21
N SER A 153 6.84 2.52 10.18
CA SER A 153 5.87 2.57 11.29
C SER A 153 5.98 3.82 12.16
N LEU A 154 7.20 4.34 12.37
CA LEU A 154 7.42 5.60 13.10
C LEU A 154 6.91 6.82 12.32
N ALA A 155 7.02 6.79 10.99
CA ALA A 155 6.49 7.84 10.13
C ALA A 155 4.96 7.87 10.12
N ILE A 156 4.32 6.71 10.10
CA ILE A 156 2.86 6.60 10.08
C ILE A 156 2.26 7.32 11.29
N ILE A 157 2.88 7.23 12.48
CA ILE A 157 2.44 7.96 13.69
C ILE A 157 2.67 9.47 13.57
N ALA A 158 3.85 9.87 13.09
CA ALA A 158 4.21 11.28 12.98
C ALA A 158 3.36 12.02 11.93
N ALA A 159 2.91 11.32 10.88
CA ALA A 159 2.33 11.94 9.70
C ALA A 159 1.02 12.73 9.97
N PRO A 160 0.03 12.21 10.72
CA PRO A 160 -1.18 12.97 11.01
C PRO A 160 -0.95 14.17 11.95
N ILE A 161 0.01 14.05 12.87
CA ILE A 161 0.38 15.12 13.81
C ILE A 161 1.06 16.27 13.06
N VAL A 162 2.10 15.95 12.31
CA VAL A 162 2.84 16.91 11.48
C VAL A 162 1.91 17.49 10.41
N GLY A 163 1.08 16.65 9.79
CA GLY A 163 0.03 17.05 8.85
C GLY A 163 -0.96 18.05 9.39
N GLY A 164 -1.58 17.75 10.53
CA GLY A 164 -2.53 18.64 11.17
C GLY A 164 -1.89 19.98 11.55
N ALA A 165 -0.69 19.95 12.13
CA ALA A 165 0.04 21.15 12.54
C ALA A 165 0.48 22.03 11.35
N LEU A 166 1.02 21.42 10.29
CA LEU A 166 1.45 22.15 9.09
C LEU A 166 0.26 22.68 8.29
N THR A 167 -0.83 21.91 8.17
CA THR A 167 -2.05 22.35 7.50
C THR A 167 -2.64 23.58 8.19
N GLN A 168 -2.58 23.65 9.52
CA GLN A 168 -3.09 24.78 10.29
C GLN A 168 -2.20 26.03 10.23
N SER A 169 -0.88 25.88 10.16
CA SER A 169 0.08 27.00 10.27
C SER A 169 0.53 27.55 8.92
N LEU A 170 1.12 26.70 8.08
CA LEU A 170 1.79 27.06 6.83
C LEU A 170 0.93 26.81 5.59
N GLY A 171 -0.23 26.16 5.76
CA GLY A 171 -1.09 25.69 4.70
C GLY A 171 -0.62 24.37 4.10
N TRP A 172 -1.55 23.61 3.52
CA TRP A 172 -1.31 22.25 2.99
C TRP A 172 -0.24 22.17 1.89
N ARG A 173 0.14 23.29 1.28
CA ARG A 173 1.04 23.36 0.11
C ARG A 173 2.51 23.07 0.43
N TRP A 174 3.02 23.51 1.58
CA TRP A 174 4.46 23.43 1.88
C TRP A 174 4.87 22.18 2.65
N ILE A 175 3.94 21.26 2.85
CA ILE A 175 4.11 20.10 3.73
C ILE A 175 5.29 19.21 3.32
N ASN A 176 5.52 19.03 2.01
CA ASN A 176 6.47 18.03 1.51
C ASN A 176 7.84 18.59 1.09
N LEU A 177 7.97 19.90 0.86
CA LEU A 177 9.17 20.50 0.24
C LEU A 177 10.42 20.49 1.14
N PRO A 178 10.35 20.90 2.43
CA PRO A 178 11.51 20.93 3.32
C PRO A 178 12.02 19.53 3.63
N ILE A 179 11.07 18.61 3.76
CA ILE A 179 11.30 17.20 4.06
C ILE A 179 12.05 16.52 2.92
N GLY A 180 11.56 16.72 1.71
CA GLY A 180 12.11 16.09 0.52
C GLY A 180 13.54 16.53 0.17
N THR A 181 13.84 17.82 0.34
CA THR A 181 15.18 18.38 0.11
C THR A 181 16.24 17.86 1.08
N VAL A 182 15.87 17.66 2.36
CA VAL A 182 16.74 17.02 3.37
C VAL A 182 17.09 15.58 2.96
N SER A 183 16.12 14.83 2.43
CA SER A 183 16.36 13.45 1.96
C SER A 183 17.41 13.37 0.84
N LEU A 184 17.35 14.31 -0.12
CA LEU A 184 18.28 14.39 -1.25
C LEU A 184 19.68 14.74 -0.77
N ALA A 185 19.80 15.71 0.13
CA ALA A 185 21.08 16.12 0.69
C ALA A 185 21.72 14.97 1.47
N VAL A 186 20.97 14.33 2.37
CA VAL A 186 21.42 13.18 3.16
C VAL A 186 21.89 12.06 2.25
N MET A 187 21.17 11.75 1.18
CA MET A 187 21.56 10.67 0.26
C MET A 187 22.79 11.02 -0.60
N PHE A 188 22.85 12.25 -1.13
CA PHE A 188 23.96 12.69 -1.98
C PHE A 188 25.29 12.63 -1.22
N PHE A 189 25.29 13.07 0.04
CA PHE A 189 26.50 13.12 0.86
C PHE A 189 26.85 11.81 1.58
N LEU A 190 25.85 10.97 1.93
CA LEU A 190 26.08 9.82 2.82
C LEU A 190 25.96 8.45 2.13
N PHE A 191 25.27 8.35 0.99
CA PHE A 191 25.06 7.05 0.33
C PHE A 191 26.28 6.66 -0.52
N SER A 192 27.09 5.74 0.00
CA SER A 192 28.18 5.12 -0.76
C SER A 192 27.61 4.03 -1.66
N ASP A 193 28.05 3.99 -2.93
CA ASP A 193 27.59 3.04 -3.95
C ASP A 193 28.25 1.67 -3.72
N PRO A 194 27.53 0.64 -3.25
CA PRO A 194 28.07 -0.71 -3.23
C PRO A 194 27.93 -1.24 -4.66
N ARG A 195 28.85 -0.87 -5.55
CA ARG A 195 28.83 -1.37 -6.93
C ARG A 195 29.04 -2.89 -6.92
N SER A 196 28.04 -3.61 -7.42
CA SER A 196 28.21 -5.01 -7.80
C SER A 196 28.83 -5.08 -9.20
N ARG A 197 29.93 -5.81 -9.36
CA ARG A 197 30.64 -5.94 -10.65
C ARG A 197 29.80 -6.62 -11.75
N GLN A 198 28.72 -7.33 -11.39
CA GLN A 198 27.76 -7.90 -12.35
C GLN A 198 26.98 -6.84 -13.14
N GLU A 199 26.90 -5.60 -12.65
CA GLU A 199 26.17 -4.51 -13.32
C GLU A 199 26.88 -4.01 -14.59
N ASP A 200 28.17 -4.27 -14.74
CA ASP A 200 29.01 -3.74 -15.82
C ASP A 200 29.06 -4.65 -17.07
N ASP A 201 28.59 -5.90 -16.98
CA ASP A 201 28.72 -6.88 -18.06
C ASP A 201 27.64 -6.81 -19.16
N LEU A 202 26.52 -6.10 -18.90
CA LEU A 202 25.39 -6.01 -19.84
C LEU A 202 25.39 -4.68 -20.60
N THR A 203 25.27 -4.75 -21.93
CA THR A 203 25.06 -3.54 -22.76
C THR A 203 23.69 -2.90 -22.49
N LEU A 204 23.57 -1.57 -22.65
CA LEU A 204 22.32 -0.83 -22.40
C LEU A 204 21.12 -1.43 -23.16
N THR A 205 21.33 -1.90 -24.38
CA THR A 205 20.31 -2.56 -25.21
C THR A 205 19.83 -3.88 -24.61
N GLN A 206 20.73 -4.67 -24.01
CA GLN A 206 20.37 -5.91 -23.31
C GLN A 206 19.60 -5.60 -22.02
N LYS A 207 20.02 -4.58 -21.26
CA LYS A 207 19.31 -4.12 -20.05
C LYS A 207 17.87 -3.68 -20.36
N ILE A 208 17.67 -2.92 -21.44
CA ILE A 208 16.33 -2.47 -21.88
C ILE A 208 15.46 -3.65 -22.32
N ARG A 209 16.04 -4.67 -22.96
CA ARG A 209 15.30 -5.88 -23.37
C ARG A 209 14.86 -6.71 -22.16
N GLU A 210 15.65 -6.73 -21.10
CA GLU A 210 15.31 -7.46 -19.87
C GLU A 210 14.19 -6.80 -19.04
N LEU A 211 14.04 -5.47 -19.13
CA LEU A 211 13.05 -4.66 -18.42
C LEU A 211 11.57 -5.03 -18.68
N ASP A 212 11.29 -6.00 -19.57
CA ASP A 212 9.94 -6.48 -19.92
C ASP A 212 8.97 -5.34 -20.23
N LEU A 213 9.43 -4.39 -21.05
CA LEU A 213 8.67 -3.18 -21.41
C LEU A 213 7.29 -3.51 -21.99
N VAL A 214 7.18 -4.61 -22.75
CA VAL A 214 5.89 -5.05 -23.32
C VAL A 214 4.88 -5.34 -22.22
N SER A 215 5.28 -6.08 -21.19
CA SER A 215 4.38 -6.41 -20.09
C SER A 215 4.03 -5.18 -19.26
N ASN A 216 4.96 -4.26 -19.05
CA ASN A 216 4.67 -2.98 -18.38
C ASN A 216 3.69 -2.12 -19.20
N CYS A 217 3.86 -2.04 -20.52
CA CYS A 217 2.95 -1.32 -21.43
C CYS A 217 1.55 -1.94 -21.52
N LEU A 218 1.37 -3.20 -21.14
CA LEU A 218 0.05 -3.84 -21.04
C LEU A 218 -0.53 -3.68 -19.63
N PHE A 219 0.29 -3.88 -18.60
CA PHE A 219 -0.13 -3.93 -17.22
C PHE A 219 -0.54 -2.56 -16.66
N ILE A 220 0.29 -1.54 -16.90
CA ILE A 220 0.06 -0.20 -16.36
C ILE A 220 -1.25 0.38 -16.93
N PRO A 221 -1.49 0.42 -18.25
CA PRO A 221 -2.75 0.94 -18.78
C PRO A 221 -3.96 0.09 -18.41
N SER A 222 -3.79 -1.22 -18.26
CA SER A 222 -4.84 -2.11 -17.74
C SER A 222 -5.29 -1.67 -16.35
N LEU A 223 -4.36 -1.55 -15.41
CA LEU A 223 -4.69 -1.08 -14.06
C LEU A 223 -5.30 0.33 -14.11
N THR A 224 -4.69 1.27 -14.84
CA THR A 224 -5.24 2.63 -14.99
C THR A 224 -6.69 2.62 -15.47
N ALA A 225 -7.04 1.79 -16.46
CA ALA A 225 -8.41 1.65 -16.94
C ALA A 225 -9.37 1.16 -15.86
N LEU A 226 -8.96 0.17 -15.04
CA LEU A 226 -9.75 -0.32 -13.90
C LEU A 226 -10.03 0.79 -12.88
N PHE A 227 -8.99 1.55 -12.49
CA PHE A 227 -9.13 2.63 -11.51
C PHE A 227 -10.00 3.78 -12.02
N ILE A 228 -9.84 4.17 -13.29
CA ILE A 228 -10.70 5.20 -13.90
C ILE A 228 -12.16 4.71 -13.94
N ALA A 229 -12.39 3.45 -14.34
CA ALA A 229 -13.73 2.88 -14.38
C ALA A 229 -14.40 2.94 -13.00
N LEU A 230 -13.72 2.44 -11.97
CA LEU A 230 -14.26 2.39 -10.61
C LEU A 230 -14.48 3.77 -9.99
N SER A 231 -13.61 4.73 -10.30
CA SER A 231 -13.74 6.06 -9.73
C SER A 231 -14.82 6.89 -10.42
N TRP A 232 -15.02 6.73 -11.73
CA TRP A 232 -16.06 7.46 -12.47
C TRP A 232 -17.44 6.83 -12.34
N ALA A 233 -17.51 5.52 -12.12
CA ALA A 233 -18.75 4.78 -11.99
C ALA A 233 -19.54 5.24 -10.75
N GLY A 234 -20.76 5.74 -10.97
CA GLY A 234 -21.65 6.18 -9.90
C GLY A 234 -21.35 7.57 -9.32
N THR A 235 -20.27 8.23 -9.74
CA THR A 235 -19.95 9.61 -9.32
C THR A 235 -20.08 10.59 -10.47
N LYS A 236 -19.40 10.32 -11.59
CA LYS A 236 -19.35 11.17 -12.79
C LYS A 236 -20.24 10.63 -13.91
N TYR A 237 -20.28 9.31 -14.07
CA TYR A 237 -21.10 8.64 -15.06
C TYR A 237 -21.91 7.51 -14.41
N PRO A 238 -23.15 7.24 -14.87
CA PRO A 238 -23.88 6.05 -14.47
C PRO A 238 -23.10 4.77 -14.78
N TRP A 239 -23.34 3.71 -14.00
CA TRP A 239 -22.72 2.40 -14.22
C TRP A 239 -22.98 1.82 -15.62
N SER A 240 -24.10 2.20 -16.24
CA SER A 240 -24.50 1.78 -17.59
C SER A 240 -23.91 2.65 -18.71
N ASP A 241 -23.15 3.71 -18.42
CA ASP A 241 -22.53 4.55 -19.44
C ASP A 241 -21.48 3.75 -20.23
N GLY A 242 -21.51 3.85 -21.56
CA GLY A 242 -20.58 3.17 -22.45
C GLY A 242 -19.11 3.49 -22.16
N LYS A 243 -18.79 4.65 -21.56
CA LYS A 243 -17.42 4.99 -21.14
C LYS A 243 -16.94 4.11 -19.98
N VAL A 244 -17.79 3.86 -18.99
CA VAL A 244 -17.46 3.02 -17.82
C VAL A 244 -17.31 1.56 -18.26
N ILE A 245 -18.30 1.05 -19.01
CA ILE A 245 -18.27 -0.32 -19.55
C ILE A 245 -17.07 -0.51 -20.49
N GLY A 246 -16.78 0.49 -21.34
CA GLY A 246 -15.63 0.50 -22.23
C GLY A 246 -14.30 0.40 -21.48
N LEU A 247 -14.13 1.12 -20.37
CA LEU A 247 -12.93 1.02 -19.54
C LEU A 247 -12.79 -0.35 -18.87
N PHE A 248 -13.88 -0.96 -18.38
CA PHE A 248 -13.84 -2.33 -17.88
C PHE A 248 -13.49 -3.34 -18.98
N ALA A 249 -13.99 -3.15 -20.20
CA ALA A 249 -13.65 -3.99 -21.34
C ALA A 249 -12.15 -3.83 -21.72
N VAL A 250 -11.64 -2.60 -21.75
CA VAL A 250 -10.20 -2.32 -21.99
C VAL A 250 -9.34 -2.98 -20.91
N PHE A 251 -9.71 -2.86 -19.63
CA PHE A 251 -9.05 -3.56 -18.54
C PHE A 251 -9.04 -5.08 -18.76
N ALA A 252 -10.19 -5.69 -19.04
CA ALA A 252 -10.30 -7.13 -19.23
C ALA A 252 -9.45 -7.61 -20.41
N VAL A 253 -9.46 -6.89 -21.53
CA VAL A 253 -8.65 -7.21 -22.72
C VAL A 253 -7.16 -7.07 -22.43
N LEU A 254 -6.71 -5.92 -21.91
CA LEU A 254 -5.30 -5.67 -21.64
C LEU A 254 -4.74 -6.62 -20.57
N LEU A 255 -5.50 -6.90 -19.51
CA LEU A 255 -5.12 -7.86 -18.49
C LEU A 255 -5.02 -9.27 -19.09
N THR A 256 -5.96 -9.67 -19.95
CA THR A 256 -5.91 -10.98 -20.62
C THR A 256 -4.66 -11.09 -21.51
N VAL A 257 -4.37 -10.06 -22.31
CA VAL A 257 -3.17 -10.03 -23.15
C VAL A 257 -1.90 -10.05 -22.30
N PHE A 258 -1.86 -9.33 -21.17
CA PHE A 258 -0.77 -9.38 -20.21
C PHE A 258 -0.56 -10.79 -19.64
N LEU A 259 -1.63 -11.45 -19.17
CA LEU A 259 -1.56 -12.80 -18.61
C LEU A 259 -1.09 -13.82 -19.66
N LEU A 260 -1.57 -13.71 -20.91
CA LEU A 260 -1.10 -14.54 -22.02
C LEU A 260 0.39 -14.28 -22.33
N ASN A 261 0.84 -13.03 -22.27
CA ASN A 261 2.24 -12.69 -22.46
C ASN A 261 3.12 -13.27 -21.33
N GLN A 262 2.68 -13.13 -20.07
CA GLN A 262 3.37 -13.74 -18.92
C GLN A 262 3.43 -15.26 -19.05
N TYR A 263 2.36 -15.90 -19.53
CA TYR A 263 2.32 -17.35 -19.71
C TYR A 263 3.32 -17.81 -20.77
N ARG A 264 3.41 -17.08 -21.89
CA ARG A 264 4.38 -17.34 -22.96
C ARG A 264 5.83 -17.14 -22.52
N ARG A 265 6.11 -16.19 -21.62
CA ARG A 265 7.48 -15.88 -21.15
C ARG A 265 8.01 -16.86 -20.10
N GLY A 266 7.17 -17.72 -19.53
CA GLY A 266 7.60 -18.80 -18.62
C GLY A 266 8.34 -18.28 -17.38
N ASP A 267 9.58 -18.73 -17.18
CA ASP A 267 10.40 -18.34 -16.02
C ASP A 267 11.09 -16.97 -16.17
N SER A 268 11.12 -16.39 -17.38
CA SER A 268 11.64 -15.03 -17.62
C SER A 268 10.59 -13.94 -17.43
N ALA A 269 9.35 -14.31 -17.11
CA ALA A 269 8.26 -13.40 -16.82
C ALA A 269 8.53 -12.60 -15.54
N ALA A 270 7.99 -11.38 -15.47
CA ALA A 270 8.01 -10.59 -14.24
C ALA A 270 7.20 -11.27 -13.12
N LEU A 271 6.17 -12.03 -13.49
CA LEU A 271 5.31 -12.76 -12.57
C LEU A 271 5.12 -14.21 -13.04
N PRO A 272 6.04 -15.12 -12.68
CA PRO A 272 5.94 -16.53 -13.03
C PRO A 272 4.67 -17.17 -12.43
N PHE A 273 3.87 -17.84 -13.25
CA PHE A 273 2.64 -18.50 -12.81
C PHE A 273 2.87 -19.55 -11.70
N ARG A 274 4.08 -20.14 -11.63
CA ARG A 274 4.46 -21.06 -10.55
C ARG A 274 4.40 -20.41 -9.17
N ILE A 275 4.78 -19.13 -9.08
CA ILE A 275 4.80 -18.36 -7.83
C ILE A 275 3.37 -17.91 -7.49
N ILE A 276 2.63 -17.39 -8.48
CA ILE A 276 1.24 -16.96 -8.28
C ILE A 276 0.35 -18.12 -7.81
N LYS A 277 0.58 -19.35 -8.31
CA LYS A 277 -0.17 -20.54 -7.89
C LYS A 277 0.20 -21.09 -6.52
N SER A 278 1.27 -20.56 -5.89
CA SER A 278 1.65 -20.98 -4.55
C SER A 278 0.56 -20.61 -3.54
N ARG A 279 0.13 -21.60 -2.76
CA ARG A 279 -0.90 -21.44 -1.72
C ARG A 279 -0.59 -20.25 -0.79
N ASN A 280 0.65 -20.12 -0.34
CA ASN A 280 1.08 -19.06 0.57
C ASN A 280 1.08 -17.67 -0.08
N VAL A 281 1.38 -17.59 -1.39
CA VAL A 281 1.32 -16.34 -2.15
C VAL A 281 -0.12 -15.88 -2.30
N ILE A 282 -1.05 -16.76 -2.69
CA ILE A 282 -2.47 -16.43 -2.82
C ILE A 282 -3.07 -16.04 -1.46
N ALA A 283 -2.81 -16.87 -0.43
CA ALA A 283 -3.30 -16.63 0.92
C ALA A 283 -2.78 -15.30 1.49
N GLY A 284 -1.48 -15.04 1.34
CA GLY A 284 -0.84 -13.81 1.75
C GLY A 284 -1.35 -12.59 0.97
N PHE A 285 -1.58 -12.74 -0.34
CA PHE A 285 -2.12 -11.68 -1.19
C PHE A 285 -3.53 -11.28 -0.79
N ILE A 286 -4.43 -12.25 -0.58
CA ILE A 286 -5.81 -11.99 -0.12
C ILE A 286 -5.78 -11.29 1.24
N PHE A 287 -5.04 -11.85 2.20
CA PHE A 287 -4.92 -11.27 3.54
C PHE A 287 -4.41 -9.83 3.49
N THR A 288 -3.28 -9.60 2.82
CA THR A 288 -2.62 -8.29 2.85
C THR A 288 -3.42 -7.23 2.10
N THR A 289 -4.09 -7.61 1.01
CA THR A 289 -4.97 -6.72 0.24
C THR A 289 -6.14 -6.28 1.10
N CYS A 290 -6.85 -7.22 1.73
CA CYS A 290 -7.99 -6.90 2.59
C CYS A 290 -7.59 -6.10 3.83
N THR A 291 -6.49 -6.49 4.50
CA THR A 291 -5.99 -5.80 5.69
C THR A 291 -5.56 -4.38 5.40
N ASN A 292 -4.74 -4.17 4.37
CA ASN A 292 -4.34 -2.82 3.99
C ASN A 292 -5.55 -1.98 3.56
N SER A 293 -6.46 -2.56 2.78
CA SER A 293 -7.65 -1.83 2.31
C SER A 293 -8.54 -1.38 3.46
N MET A 294 -8.80 -2.25 4.43
CA MET A 294 -9.60 -1.91 5.60
C MET A 294 -8.98 -0.74 6.37
N THR A 295 -7.71 -0.86 6.76
CA THR A 295 -7.02 0.15 7.57
C THR A 295 -6.99 1.50 6.84
N ASN A 296 -6.67 1.47 5.55
CA ASN A 296 -6.59 2.69 4.74
C ASN A 296 -7.94 3.37 4.51
N VAL A 297 -9.02 2.60 4.32
CA VAL A 297 -10.37 3.18 4.21
C VAL A 297 -10.75 3.86 5.53
N LEU A 298 -10.46 3.22 6.68
CA LEU A 298 -10.69 3.86 7.98
C LEU A 298 -9.85 5.14 8.11
N GLU A 299 -8.55 5.08 7.85
CA GLU A 299 -7.63 6.22 7.97
C GLU A 299 -8.00 7.40 7.06
N TRP A 300 -8.53 7.12 5.85
CA TRP A 300 -8.92 8.14 4.90
C TRP A 300 -10.18 8.91 5.32
N TYR A 301 -11.15 8.23 5.94
CA TYR A 301 -12.44 8.83 6.30
C TYR A 301 -12.54 9.29 7.76
N LEU A 302 -11.67 8.79 8.65
CA LEU A 302 -11.69 9.15 10.08
C LEU A 302 -11.40 10.65 10.34
N PRO A 303 -10.46 11.31 9.63
CA PRO A 303 -10.29 12.76 9.76
C PRO A 303 -11.53 13.54 9.32
N THR A 304 -12.24 13.07 8.29
CA THR A 304 -13.50 13.69 7.84
C THR A 304 -14.56 13.61 8.94
N TYR A 305 -14.68 12.48 9.64
CA TYR A 305 -15.54 12.36 10.81
C TYR A 305 -15.17 13.36 11.91
N TYR A 306 -13.89 13.46 12.28
CA TYR A 306 -13.46 14.37 13.35
C TYR A 306 -13.66 15.85 12.98
N GLN A 307 -13.31 16.24 11.76
CA GLN A 307 -13.34 17.64 11.33
C GLN A 307 -14.75 18.11 10.97
N VAL A 308 -15.54 17.28 10.28
CA VAL A 308 -16.86 17.67 9.75
C VAL A 308 -17.97 17.35 10.74
N VAL A 309 -18.03 16.13 11.28
CA VAL A 309 -19.11 15.71 12.19
C VAL A 309 -18.90 16.28 13.59
N ARG A 310 -17.68 16.16 14.13
CA ARG A 310 -17.34 16.64 15.48
C ARG A 310 -16.81 18.06 15.54
N SER A 311 -16.74 18.75 14.39
CA SER A 311 -16.26 20.14 14.28
C SER A 311 -14.89 20.39 14.93
N ARG A 312 -13.99 19.40 14.89
CA ARG A 312 -12.62 19.52 15.42
C ARG A 312 -11.70 20.22 14.43
N SER A 313 -10.67 20.87 14.93
CA SER A 313 -9.64 21.46 14.06
C SER A 313 -8.82 20.37 13.35
N PRO A 314 -8.11 20.69 12.25
CA PRO A 314 -7.20 19.73 11.60
C PRO A 314 -6.11 19.19 12.53
N SER A 315 -5.60 20.00 13.46
CA SER A 315 -4.60 19.55 14.46
C SER A 315 -5.21 18.62 15.50
N GLU A 316 -6.39 18.94 16.04
CA GLU A 316 -7.13 18.06 16.94
C GLU A 316 -7.48 16.72 16.26
N SER A 317 -7.89 16.77 14.99
CA SER A 317 -8.10 15.58 14.18
C SER A 317 -6.84 14.73 14.06
N GLY A 318 -5.66 15.36 13.88
CA GLY A 318 -4.37 14.68 13.87
C GLY A 318 -4.08 13.95 15.18
N TYR A 319 -4.33 14.58 16.34
CA TYR A 319 -4.16 13.93 17.65
C TYR A 319 -5.13 12.77 17.88
N LEU A 320 -6.37 12.89 17.40
CA LEU A 320 -7.37 11.83 17.50
C LEU A 320 -7.10 10.62 16.57
N MET A 321 -6.12 10.72 15.67
CA MET A 321 -5.59 9.58 14.90
C MET A 321 -4.56 8.77 15.68
N ILE A 322 -3.94 9.32 16.73
CA ILE A 322 -2.90 8.62 17.50
C ILE A 322 -3.32 7.22 17.96
N PRO A 323 -4.54 6.97 18.46
CA PRO A 323 -4.89 5.64 18.94
C PRO A 323 -4.82 4.55 17.86
N ILE A 324 -5.34 4.80 16.64
CA ILE A 324 -5.27 3.82 15.54
C ILE A 324 -3.82 3.56 15.12
N LEU A 325 -2.98 4.60 15.05
CA LEU A 325 -1.58 4.48 14.64
C LEU A 325 -0.75 3.76 15.72
N ALA A 326 -0.95 4.12 16.99
CA ALA A 326 -0.29 3.49 18.13
C ALA A 326 -0.71 2.02 18.27
N GLY A 327 -2.01 1.73 18.08
CA GLY A 327 -2.53 0.38 18.03
C GLY A 327 -1.82 -0.45 16.95
N MET A 328 -1.71 0.09 15.73
CA MET A 328 -1.02 -0.56 14.62
C MET A 328 0.45 -0.84 14.93
N MET A 329 1.18 0.14 15.47
CA MET A 329 2.58 -0.04 15.88
C MET A 329 2.73 -1.12 16.96
N LEU A 330 1.88 -1.11 17.99
CA LEU A 330 1.90 -2.14 19.03
C LEU A 330 1.63 -3.53 18.44
N GLY A 331 0.66 -3.64 17.53
CA GLY A 331 0.35 -4.88 16.82
C GLY A 331 1.55 -5.39 16.03
N LEU A 332 2.20 -4.52 15.26
CA LEU A 332 3.40 -4.84 14.47
C LEU A 332 4.56 -5.34 15.34
N LEU A 333 4.83 -4.65 16.46
CA LEU A 333 5.87 -5.04 17.40
C LEU A 333 5.58 -6.40 18.03
N ILE A 334 4.34 -6.62 18.49
CA ILE A 334 3.91 -7.89 19.07
C ILE A 334 3.99 -9.01 18.05
N GLN A 335 3.59 -8.76 16.80
CA GLN A 335 3.73 -9.74 15.72
C GLN A 335 5.20 -10.07 15.46
N GLY A 336 6.08 -9.08 15.37
CA GLY A 336 7.50 -9.27 15.12
C GLY A 336 8.16 -10.10 16.21
N ILE A 337 8.04 -9.67 17.46
CA ILE A 337 8.59 -10.38 18.64
C ILE A 337 7.93 -11.75 18.80
N GLY A 338 6.62 -11.84 18.60
CA GLY A 338 5.87 -13.08 18.69
C GLY A 338 6.29 -14.09 17.63
N THR A 339 6.45 -13.66 16.38
CA THR A 339 6.85 -14.55 15.29
C THR A 339 8.27 -15.06 15.49
N THR A 340 9.21 -14.25 15.98
CA THR A 340 10.57 -14.70 16.30
C THR A 340 10.60 -15.63 17.52
N THR A 341 9.77 -15.36 18.53
CA THR A 341 9.73 -16.14 19.77
C THR A 341 9.00 -17.48 19.59
N PHE A 342 7.78 -17.48 19.07
CA PHE A 342 6.96 -18.68 18.86
C PHE A 342 7.33 -19.44 17.58
N GLY A 343 7.95 -18.76 16.61
CA GLY A 343 8.35 -19.35 15.34
C GLY A 343 7.24 -19.45 14.29
N TYR A 344 5.99 -19.09 14.60
CA TYR A 344 4.85 -19.20 13.67
C TYR A 344 4.18 -17.84 13.45
N TYR A 345 3.88 -17.50 12.20
CA TYR A 345 3.19 -16.26 11.82
C TYR A 345 1.66 -16.41 11.70
N ALA A 346 1.17 -17.62 11.40
CA ALA A 346 -0.25 -17.88 11.13
C ALA A 346 -1.20 -17.57 12.31
N PRO A 347 -0.87 -17.87 13.59
CA PRO A 347 -1.73 -17.53 14.73
C PRO A 347 -2.03 -16.03 14.84
N PHE A 348 -1.02 -15.19 14.57
CA PHE A 348 -1.16 -13.74 14.62
C PHE A 348 -2.05 -13.21 13.50
N MET A 349 -1.97 -13.80 12.30
CA MET A 349 -2.85 -13.45 11.18
C MET A 349 -4.31 -13.82 11.47
N ILE A 350 -4.56 -14.99 12.06
CA ILE A 350 -5.91 -15.42 12.45
C ILE A 350 -6.46 -14.50 13.53
N PHE A 351 -5.66 -14.20 14.55
CA PHE A 351 -6.07 -13.28 15.61
C PHE A 351 -6.41 -11.88 15.04
N GLY A 352 -5.57 -11.35 14.15
CA GLY A 352 -5.86 -10.11 13.42
C GLY A 352 -7.17 -10.18 12.64
N SER A 353 -7.43 -11.30 11.94
CA SER A 353 -8.65 -11.51 11.14
C SER A 353 -9.94 -11.52 11.96
N VAL A 354 -9.87 -11.89 13.24
CA VAL A 354 -11.02 -11.84 14.17
C VAL A 354 -11.16 -10.43 14.76
N CYS A 355 -10.04 -9.84 15.19
CA CYS A 355 -10.00 -8.54 15.85
C CYS A 355 -10.47 -7.40 14.93
N MET A 356 -10.02 -7.40 13.67
CA MET A 356 -10.28 -6.35 12.69
C MET A 356 -11.78 -6.10 12.40
N PRO A 357 -12.59 -7.10 12.00
CA PRO A 357 -14.02 -6.87 11.76
C PRO A 357 -14.79 -6.47 13.03
N ILE A 358 -14.40 -6.96 14.20
CA ILE A 358 -14.98 -6.51 15.49
C ILE A 358 -14.71 -5.02 15.69
N ALA A 359 -13.46 -4.59 15.52
CA ALA A 359 -13.08 -3.21 15.71
C ALA A 359 -13.73 -2.27 14.68
N ALA A 360 -13.72 -2.66 13.40
CA ALA A 360 -14.41 -1.92 12.34
C ALA A 360 -15.93 -1.84 12.61
N GLY A 361 -16.53 -2.94 13.10
CA GLY A 361 -17.94 -2.97 13.49
C GLY A 361 -18.25 -2.03 14.65
N LEU A 362 -17.39 -1.98 15.68
CA LEU A 362 -17.52 -1.02 16.77
C LEU A 362 -17.42 0.43 16.28
N MET A 363 -16.55 0.72 15.31
CA MET A 363 -16.47 2.07 14.71
C MET A 363 -17.75 2.49 13.98
N THR A 364 -18.56 1.55 13.46
CA THR A 364 -19.89 1.88 12.88
C THR A 364 -20.91 2.38 13.91
N THR A 365 -20.62 2.27 15.21
CA THR A 365 -21.49 2.79 16.29
C THR A 365 -21.16 4.23 16.69
N TYR A 366 -20.18 4.84 16.02
CA TYR A 366 -19.87 6.26 16.21
C TYR A 366 -21.08 7.13 15.89
N ASN A 367 -21.16 8.20 16.64
CA ASN A 367 -22.19 9.21 16.58
C ASN A 367 -21.57 10.55 17.04
N PRO A 368 -22.23 11.70 16.79
CA PRO A 368 -21.69 13.01 17.15
C PRO A 368 -21.28 13.17 18.62
N HIS A 369 -21.89 12.41 19.53
CA HIS A 369 -21.69 12.45 20.98
C HIS A 369 -20.80 11.33 21.53
N THR A 370 -20.11 10.58 20.66
CA THR A 370 -19.27 9.45 21.08
C THR A 370 -18.18 9.93 22.03
N SER A 371 -18.03 9.21 23.14
CA SER A 371 -17.05 9.54 24.17
C SER A 371 -15.62 9.40 23.65
N LEU A 372 -14.70 10.20 24.20
CA LEU A 372 -13.28 10.12 23.85
C LEU A 372 -12.70 8.73 24.15
N ALA A 373 -13.15 8.08 25.23
CA ALA A 373 -12.74 6.73 25.59
C ALA A 373 -13.11 5.71 24.50
N GLN A 374 -14.36 5.73 24.02
CA GLN A 374 -14.79 4.84 22.93
C GLN A 374 -13.97 5.06 21.66
N ILE A 375 -13.69 6.31 21.30
CA ILE A 375 -12.85 6.62 20.13
C ILE A 375 -11.45 6.02 20.30
N ILE A 376 -10.82 6.21 21.46
CA ILE A 376 -9.47 5.67 21.73
C ILE A 376 -9.47 4.14 21.65
N PHE A 377 -10.42 3.48 22.33
CA PHE A 377 -10.45 2.01 22.37
C PHE A 377 -10.81 1.40 21.01
N TYR A 378 -11.83 1.91 20.32
CA TYR A 378 -12.30 1.31 19.06
C TYR A 378 -11.29 1.53 17.93
N SER A 379 -10.78 2.75 17.78
CA SER A 379 -9.77 3.04 16.75
C SER A 379 -8.42 2.39 17.08
N GLY A 380 -8.02 2.34 18.36
CA GLY A 380 -6.83 1.62 18.79
C GLY A 380 -6.91 0.11 18.55
N LEU A 381 -8.07 -0.50 18.79
CA LEU A 381 -8.30 -1.91 18.48
C LEU A 381 -8.27 -2.17 16.97
N ALA A 382 -8.83 -1.26 16.16
CA ALA A 382 -8.80 -1.38 14.69
C ALA A 382 -7.37 -1.33 14.16
N GLY A 383 -6.57 -0.39 14.68
CA GLY A 383 -5.14 -0.29 14.39
C GLY A 383 -4.40 -1.55 14.80
N PHE A 384 -4.61 -2.01 16.03
CA PHE A 384 -3.98 -3.22 16.56
C PHE A 384 -4.28 -4.47 15.73
N GLY A 385 -5.55 -4.66 15.35
CA GLY A 385 -5.96 -5.74 14.46
C GLY A 385 -5.27 -5.67 13.10
N GLY A 386 -5.18 -4.47 12.51
CA GLY A 386 -4.47 -4.24 11.25
C GLY A 386 -2.95 -4.49 11.37
N GLY A 387 -2.35 -4.16 12.51
CA GLY A 387 -0.91 -4.28 12.77
C GLY A 387 -0.45 -5.70 13.09
N ILE A 388 -1.18 -6.44 13.94
CA ILE A 388 -0.75 -7.76 14.45
C ILE A 388 -0.69 -8.86 13.37
N GLY A 389 -1.31 -8.65 12.22
CA GLY A 389 -1.23 -9.56 11.07
C GLY A 389 -0.37 -9.06 9.92
N PHE A 390 0.04 -7.79 9.92
CA PHE A 390 0.57 -7.09 8.75
C PHE A 390 1.80 -7.73 8.11
N GLN A 391 2.77 -8.16 8.92
CA GLN A 391 4.04 -8.77 8.46
C GLN A 391 3.93 -10.27 8.19
N GLY A 392 2.78 -10.88 8.47
CA GLY A 392 2.57 -12.33 8.43
C GLY A 392 2.76 -12.91 7.03
N PRO A 393 2.11 -12.33 5.99
CA PRO A 393 2.33 -12.74 4.60
C PRO A 393 3.79 -12.67 4.15
N GLN A 394 4.53 -11.63 4.54
CA GLN A 394 5.94 -11.48 4.16
C GLN A 394 6.80 -12.58 4.82
N ALA A 395 6.58 -12.83 6.11
CA ALA A 395 7.23 -13.94 6.83
C ALA A 395 6.88 -15.30 6.21
N ALA A 396 5.65 -15.50 5.76
CA ALA A 396 5.23 -16.71 5.06
C ALA A 396 6.02 -16.94 3.76
N ILE A 397 6.21 -15.90 2.97
CA ILE A 397 6.99 -15.97 1.74
C ILE A 397 8.47 -16.23 2.04
N GLN A 398 9.04 -15.54 3.04
CA GLN A 398 10.44 -15.72 3.47
C GLN A 398 10.75 -17.15 3.94
N THR A 399 9.76 -17.81 4.55
CA THR A 399 9.92 -19.18 5.05
C THR A 399 9.64 -20.26 4.02
N THR A 400 8.82 -19.99 3.00
CA THR A 400 8.31 -21.02 2.10
C THR A 400 8.93 -21.00 0.70
N LEU A 401 9.39 -19.84 0.22
CA LEU A 401 10.04 -19.72 -1.09
C LEU A 401 11.56 -19.90 -1.02
N SER A 402 12.11 -20.33 -2.15
CA SER A 402 13.55 -20.40 -2.41
C SER A 402 14.17 -19.00 -2.46
N SER A 403 15.48 -18.87 -2.23
CA SER A 403 16.17 -17.57 -2.30
C SER A 403 16.07 -16.90 -3.67
N ALA A 404 15.91 -17.69 -4.75
CA ALA A 404 15.72 -17.19 -6.10
C ALA A 404 14.32 -16.58 -6.33
N ASP A 405 13.29 -17.15 -5.70
CA ASP A 405 11.89 -16.73 -5.86
C ASP A 405 11.42 -15.75 -4.78
N LEU A 406 12.25 -15.52 -3.76
CA LEU A 406 11.90 -14.73 -2.57
C LEU A 406 11.45 -13.31 -2.94
N ASN A 407 12.26 -12.60 -3.71
CA ASN A 407 12.00 -11.21 -4.09
C ASN A 407 10.74 -11.07 -4.95
N LEU A 408 10.50 -12.04 -5.84
CA LEU A 408 9.28 -12.08 -6.66
C LEU A 408 8.04 -12.30 -5.80
N GLY A 409 8.10 -13.25 -4.86
CA GLY A 409 6.99 -13.51 -3.93
C GLY A 409 6.67 -12.31 -3.04
N ILE A 410 7.69 -11.65 -2.48
CA ILE A 410 7.51 -10.43 -1.67
C ILE A 410 6.92 -9.31 -2.55
N GLY A 411 7.39 -9.18 -3.80
CA GLY A 411 6.84 -8.23 -4.76
C GLY A 411 5.33 -8.40 -4.97
N VAL A 412 4.83 -9.63 -5.07
CA VAL A 412 3.38 -9.90 -5.19
C VAL A 412 2.62 -9.46 -3.94
N ILE A 413 3.16 -9.73 -2.74
CA ILE A 413 2.53 -9.29 -1.49
C ILE A 413 2.44 -7.76 -1.44
N LEU A 414 3.56 -7.07 -1.66
CA LEU A 414 3.61 -5.60 -1.66
C LEU A 414 2.72 -4.98 -2.76
N PHE A 415 2.61 -5.63 -3.92
CA PHE A 415 1.66 -5.23 -4.96
C PHE A 415 0.22 -5.25 -4.43
N GLY A 416 -0.18 -6.30 -3.71
CA GLY A 416 -1.50 -6.38 -3.06
C GLY A 416 -1.72 -5.30 -1.98
N GLN A 417 -0.68 -4.97 -1.22
CA GLN A 417 -0.71 -3.90 -0.20
C GLN A 417 -0.99 -2.52 -0.80
N SER A 418 -0.52 -2.27 -2.03
CA SER A 418 -0.74 -0.99 -2.72
C SER A 418 -2.00 -0.98 -3.57
N MET A 419 -2.26 -2.07 -4.31
CA MET A 419 -3.41 -2.21 -5.19
C MET A 419 -4.74 -2.21 -4.42
N GLY A 420 -4.80 -2.94 -3.30
CA GLY A 420 -6.02 -3.05 -2.49
C GLY A 420 -6.59 -1.69 -2.08
N PRO A 421 -5.87 -0.88 -1.29
CA PRO A 421 -6.33 0.43 -0.87
C PRO A 421 -6.67 1.35 -2.05
N ALA A 422 -5.91 1.31 -3.15
CA ALA A 422 -6.24 2.11 -4.33
C ALA A 422 -7.65 1.78 -4.87
N VAL A 423 -8.05 0.50 -4.84
CA VAL A 423 -9.35 0.05 -5.36
C VAL A 423 -10.44 0.36 -4.34
N PHE A 424 -10.22 -0.03 -3.08
CA PHE A 424 -11.25 0.06 -2.05
C PHE A 424 -11.48 1.48 -1.53
N ILE A 425 -10.50 2.39 -1.62
CA ILE A 425 -10.74 3.82 -1.35
C ILE A 425 -11.62 4.43 -2.45
N ALA A 426 -11.40 4.08 -3.72
CA ALA A 426 -12.28 4.53 -4.81
C ALA A 426 -13.70 3.99 -4.63
N ILE A 427 -13.87 2.72 -4.26
CA ILE A 427 -15.18 2.14 -3.94
C ILE A 427 -15.81 2.84 -2.72
N ALA A 428 -15.04 3.07 -1.65
CA ALA A 428 -15.49 3.79 -0.46
C ALA A 428 -15.97 5.21 -0.80
N GLN A 429 -15.31 5.87 -1.76
CA GLN A 429 -15.74 7.18 -2.25
C GLN A 429 -17.09 7.12 -2.96
N VAL A 430 -17.28 6.15 -3.87
CA VAL A 430 -18.57 5.96 -4.55
C VAL A 430 -19.69 5.70 -3.54
N ILE A 431 -19.44 4.84 -2.53
CA ILE A 431 -20.40 4.57 -1.45
C ILE A 431 -20.71 5.86 -0.67
N PHE A 432 -19.67 6.56 -0.23
CA PHE A 432 -19.82 7.79 0.55
C PHE A 432 -20.60 8.86 -0.21
N THR A 433 -20.25 9.15 -1.47
CA THR A 433 -20.90 10.19 -2.27
C THR A 433 -22.36 9.86 -2.57
N ASN A 434 -22.65 8.60 -2.93
CA ASN A 434 -24.03 8.17 -3.20
C ASN A 434 -24.90 8.23 -1.93
N GLN A 435 -24.37 7.75 -0.80
CA GLN A 435 -25.10 7.78 0.46
C GLN A 435 -25.30 9.22 0.96
N LEU A 436 -24.27 10.06 0.82
CA LEU A 436 -24.33 11.47 1.20
C LEU A 436 -25.39 12.21 0.38
N SER A 437 -25.44 11.98 -0.93
CA SER A 437 -26.47 12.59 -1.76
C SER A 437 -27.88 12.14 -1.38
N SER A 438 -28.09 10.83 -1.19
CA SER A 438 -29.40 10.29 -0.81
C SER A 438 -29.85 10.84 0.55
N THR A 439 -28.95 10.95 1.52
CA THR A 439 -29.30 11.36 2.88
C THR A 439 -29.42 12.89 3.00
N LEU A 440 -28.78 13.67 2.12
CA LEU A 440 -28.91 15.13 2.10
C LEU A 440 -30.13 15.62 1.33
N GLU A 441 -30.59 14.89 0.30
CA GLU A 441 -31.82 15.22 -0.43
C GLU A 441 -33.05 15.25 0.51
N ASP A 442 -33.09 14.33 1.49
CA ASP A 442 -34.12 14.28 2.53
C ASP A 442 -34.14 15.52 3.45
N VAL A 443 -32.97 16.16 3.66
CA VAL A 443 -32.80 17.26 4.61
C VAL A 443 -32.90 18.62 3.92
N VAL A 444 -32.34 18.75 2.72
CA VAL A 444 -32.35 19.98 1.93
C VAL A 444 -32.73 19.64 0.48
N PRO A 445 -34.02 19.82 0.11
CA PRO A 445 -34.51 19.52 -1.23
C PRO A 445 -33.75 20.32 -2.30
N GLY A 446 -33.27 19.65 -3.35
CA GLY A 446 -32.55 20.27 -4.47
C GLY A 446 -31.02 20.15 -4.44
N LEU A 447 -30.44 19.54 -3.39
CA LEU A 447 -29.03 19.15 -3.38
C LEU A 447 -28.82 17.85 -4.17
N THR A 448 -28.41 17.99 -5.42
CA THR A 448 -28.05 16.86 -6.28
C THR A 448 -26.64 16.34 -5.97
N PRO A 449 -26.32 15.06 -6.30
CA PRO A 449 -24.97 14.51 -6.13
C PRO A 449 -23.93 15.34 -6.89
N ALA A 450 -24.31 15.87 -8.06
CA ALA A 450 -23.47 16.75 -8.89
C ALA A 450 -23.14 18.07 -8.19
N TYR A 451 -24.12 18.69 -7.52
CA TYR A 451 -23.90 19.93 -6.79
C TYR A 451 -22.98 19.76 -5.57
N ILE A 452 -23.13 18.64 -4.83
CA ILE A 452 -22.23 18.28 -3.73
C ILE A 452 -20.83 18.03 -4.27
N ALA A 453 -20.71 17.28 -5.37
CA ALA A 453 -19.45 16.96 -6.02
C ALA A 453 -18.65 18.20 -6.45
N GLU A 454 -19.32 19.29 -6.88
CA GLU A 454 -18.71 20.51 -7.44
C GLU A 454 -18.47 21.66 -6.44
N ARG A 455 -18.90 21.55 -5.17
CA ARG A 455 -18.69 22.61 -4.17
C ARG A 455 -17.92 22.20 -2.92
N GLY A 456 -17.77 20.90 -2.66
CA GLY A 456 -17.02 20.41 -1.51
C GLY A 456 -17.81 20.46 -0.18
N LEU A 457 -17.30 19.77 0.86
CA LEU A 457 -18.00 19.62 2.16
C LEU A 457 -18.02 20.91 2.98
N GLY A 458 -17.01 21.79 2.86
CA GLY A 458 -16.89 23.00 3.68
C GLY A 458 -17.89 24.10 3.32
N ASP A 459 -18.27 24.21 2.05
CA ASP A 459 -19.25 25.21 1.60
C ASP A 459 -20.67 24.88 2.09
N ILE A 460 -20.95 23.60 2.38
CA ILE A 460 -22.22 23.16 2.97
C ILE A 460 -22.44 23.84 4.33
N LYS A 461 -21.38 24.08 5.11
CA LYS A 461 -21.46 24.76 6.41
C LYS A 461 -21.87 26.23 6.29
N ASN A 462 -21.51 26.88 5.19
CA ASN A 462 -21.82 28.28 4.93
C ASN A 462 -23.18 28.48 4.25
N MET A 463 -23.71 27.43 3.60
CA MET A 463 -24.99 27.49 2.86
C MET A 463 -26.21 27.06 3.67
N VAL A 464 -26.01 26.27 4.73
CA VAL A 464 -27.11 25.74 5.54
C VAL A 464 -27.31 26.62 6.79
N PRO A 465 -28.50 27.21 7.01
CA PRO A 465 -28.80 27.96 8.24
C PRO A 465 -28.55 27.11 9.48
N MET A 466 -27.93 27.68 10.53
CA MET A 466 -27.53 26.98 11.77
C MET A 466 -28.54 25.95 12.32
N PRO A 467 -29.87 26.18 12.31
CA PRO A 467 -30.84 25.21 12.84
C PRO A 467 -30.85 23.85 12.13
N ARG A 468 -30.37 23.75 10.88
CA ARG A 468 -30.36 22.50 10.09
C ARG A 468 -28.98 21.86 10.01
N TRP A 469 -27.95 22.47 10.61
CA TRP A 469 -26.60 21.92 10.61
C TRP A 469 -26.51 20.58 11.36
N ASP A 470 -27.28 20.41 12.42
CA ASP A 470 -27.34 19.15 13.18
C ASP A 470 -27.94 18.00 12.35
N GLU A 471 -28.85 18.30 11.43
CA GLU A 471 -29.45 17.33 10.50
C GLU A 471 -28.45 16.95 9.40
N VAL A 472 -27.74 17.94 8.86
CA VAL A 472 -26.67 17.74 7.86
C VAL A 472 -25.50 16.96 8.45
N SER A 473 -25.07 17.28 9.67
CA SER A 473 -23.98 16.58 10.36
C SER A 473 -24.35 15.12 10.64
N ARG A 474 -25.60 14.85 11.04
CA ARG A 474 -26.13 13.47 11.18
C ARG A 474 -26.22 12.72 9.85
N SER A 475 -26.54 13.41 8.77
CA SER A 475 -26.56 12.84 7.41
C SER A 475 -25.16 12.43 6.93
N ILE A 476 -24.16 13.28 7.19
CA ILE A 476 -22.75 12.99 6.91
C ILE A 476 -22.24 11.83 7.78
N ASP A 477 -22.56 11.83 9.07
CA ASP A 477 -22.23 10.74 10.01
C ASP A 477 -22.77 9.40 9.52
N ARG A 478 -24.06 9.34 9.15
CA ARG A 478 -24.67 8.14 8.57
C ARG A 478 -23.95 7.69 7.31
N SER A 479 -23.58 8.62 6.44
CA SER A 479 -22.86 8.31 5.20
C SER A 479 -21.47 7.73 5.46
N LEU A 480 -20.74 8.24 6.46
CA LEU A 480 -19.45 7.69 6.90
C LEU A 480 -19.62 6.29 7.49
N THR A 481 -20.64 6.07 8.32
CA THR A 481 -20.97 4.77 8.90
C THR A 481 -21.25 3.73 7.82
N HIS A 482 -22.00 4.09 6.77
CA HIS A 482 -22.23 3.21 5.62
C HIS A 482 -20.94 2.85 4.89
N THR A 483 -20.02 3.81 4.73
CA THR A 483 -18.69 3.56 4.15
C THR A 483 -17.87 2.60 5.02
N TRP A 484 -17.97 2.68 6.34
CA TRP A 484 -17.23 1.77 7.24
C TRP A 484 -17.76 0.32 7.24
N TYR A 485 -18.97 0.04 6.77
CA TYR A 485 -19.39 -1.35 6.52
C TYR A 485 -18.54 -2.04 5.45
N LEU A 486 -17.99 -1.29 4.50
CA LEU A 486 -17.00 -1.83 3.56
C LEU A 486 -15.75 -2.32 4.31
N SER A 487 -15.27 -1.54 5.29
CA SER A 487 -14.14 -1.94 6.14
C SER A 487 -14.46 -3.21 6.94
N VAL A 488 -15.68 -3.36 7.46
CA VAL A 488 -16.11 -4.60 8.13
C VAL A 488 -16.06 -5.79 7.18
N ALA A 489 -16.61 -5.66 5.96
CA ALA A 489 -16.58 -6.72 4.96
C ALA A 489 -15.15 -7.12 4.56
N LEU A 490 -14.26 -6.14 4.40
CA LEU A 490 -12.83 -6.38 4.15
C LEU A 490 -12.18 -7.10 5.33
N GLY A 491 -12.44 -6.66 6.55
CA GLY A 491 -12.00 -7.31 7.77
C GLY A 491 -12.42 -8.79 7.84
N CYS A 492 -13.69 -9.09 7.58
CA CYS A 492 -14.19 -10.47 7.53
C CYS A 492 -13.48 -11.32 6.47
N THR A 493 -13.18 -10.73 5.29
CA THR A 493 -12.56 -11.45 4.17
C THR A 493 -11.11 -11.86 4.47
N THR A 494 -10.42 -11.17 5.38
CA THR A 494 -9.06 -11.54 5.81
C THR A 494 -8.96 -12.96 6.36
N ILE A 495 -10.05 -13.49 6.94
CA ILE A 495 -10.08 -14.85 7.50
C ILE A 495 -9.73 -15.89 6.43
N VAL A 496 -10.13 -15.67 5.18
CA VAL A 496 -9.84 -16.55 4.05
C VAL A 496 -8.33 -16.65 3.83
N GLY A 497 -7.64 -15.50 3.80
CA GLY A 497 -6.19 -15.47 3.67
C GLY A 497 -5.46 -16.07 4.87
N SER A 498 -5.94 -15.82 6.09
CA SER A 498 -5.29 -16.32 7.30
C SER A 498 -5.43 -17.84 7.49
N LEU A 499 -6.57 -18.43 7.12
CA LEU A 499 -6.80 -19.88 7.21
C LEU A 499 -6.11 -20.65 6.08
N LEU A 500 -5.98 -20.04 4.90
CA LEU A 500 -5.32 -20.66 3.76
C LEU A 500 -3.80 -20.67 3.90
N ILE A 501 -3.19 -19.88 4.80
CA ILE A 501 -1.73 -19.83 4.90
C ILE A 501 -1.17 -21.09 5.59
N GLU A 502 -0.01 -21.58 5.12
CA GLU A 502 0.64 -22.73 5.73
C GLU A 502 1.27 -22.38 7.08
N TRP A 503 1.19 -23.31 8.03
CA TRP A 503 1.80 -23.16 9.33
C TRP A 503 3.24 -23.69 9.26
N ARG A 504 4.17 -22.82 8.83
CA ARG A 504 5.60 -23.15 8.81
C ARG A 504 6.36 -22.41 9.89
N SER A 505 7.35 -23.10 10.45
CA SER A 505 8.24 -22.53 11.45
C SER A 505 9.32 -21.68 10.79
N VAL A 506 9.45 -20.43 11.22
CA VAL A 506 10.53 -19.52 10.82
C VAL A 506 11.89 -20.01 11.33
N LYS A 507 11.92 -20.85 12.37
CA LYS A 507 13.15 -21.37 13.00
C LYS A 507 13.79 -22.54 12.23
N GLN A 508 13.08 -23.17 11.30
CA GLN A 508 13.57 -24.38 10.60
C GLN A 508 14.64 -24.10 9.53
N LYS A 509 14.83 -22.86 9.08
CA LYS A 509 15.84 -22.51 8.06
C LYS A 509 17.27 -22.38 8.61
N GLN A 510 17.47 -22.59 9.92
CA GLN A 510 18.76 -22.43 10.62
C GLN A 510 19.50 -23.76 10.91
N SER A 511 19.07 -24.92 10.40
CA SER A 511 19.82 -26.18 10.53
C SER A 511 20.38 -26.67 9.20
#